data_AF-A0A8T3B090-F1
#
_entry.id   AF-A0A8T3B090-F1
#
_cell.length_a   1.000
_cell.length_b   1.000
_cell.length_c   1.000
_cell.angle_alpha   90.00
_cell.angle_beta   90.00
_cell.angle_gamma   90.00
#
_symmetry.space_group_name_H-M   'P 1'
#
loop_
_entity.id
_entity.type
_entity.pdbx_description
1 polymer ?
#
loop_
_entity_poly.entity_id
_entity_poly.type
_entity_poly.pdbx_seq_one_letter_code
_entity_poly.pdbx_strand_id
1 'polypeptide(L)'
;MDEAHEILLSSLKSSGVSLPVGVSSIKDSSSAALVSICAQSLRLILDSGPSFPTSLPAATAERFKICAELAAAIKSLGYREELGFHQFLYPSDEESNKLVRFLVERLSKESSEGKKVDTIRSVNIQSIELHIQELDAKVKSSQQRVMGLKTKRNVAEHSLTDKRMKLEDTFYSEQPEVKEKLIQLKEIEEEIEATLTEISKREAEHLDLLAEFEEQPKLPCRKSYIERITEITKNSRKLDADIKQILKETRELQLESNLIQERLHRTHAVVDETIFREAKKDAVGRQAYRLLTSIHDSFQQIADAILATDRARREAAAQEAKLAALSSRRFDITKLQADLDSIRTENELLEQKCHKSLPLS
;
A
#
# COMPACT_ATOMS: atom_id res chain seq x y z
N MET A 1 -29.20 42.30 2.27
CA MET A 1 -28.99 40.83 2.19
C MET A 1 -28.05 40.35 3.30
N ASP A 2 -27.12 41.16 3.81
CA ASP A 2 -26.13 40.68 4.80
C ASP A 2 -26.59 40.70 6.27
N GLU A 3 -27.65 41.45 6.63
CA GLU A 3 -28.17 41.53 8.03
C GLU A 3 -28.76 40.20 8.56
N ALA A 4 -29.42 39.41 7.71
CA ALA A 4 -30.03 38.14 8.14
C ALA A 4 -28.97 37.08 8.50
N HIS A 5 -27.79 37.14 7.86
CA HIS A 5 -26.70 36.20 8.10
C HIS A 5 -25.96 36.50 9.41
N GLU A 6 -25.80 37.79 9.76
CA GLU A 6 -25.25 38.19 11.07
C GLU A 6 -26.15 37.77 12.25
N ILE A 7 -27.48 37.84 12.07
CA ILE A 7 -28.45 37.40 13.09
C ILE A 7 -28.37 35.87 13.30
N LEU A 8 -28.16 35.09 12.23
CA LEU A 8 -27.98 33.63 12.33
C LEU A 8 -26.66 33.25 13.02
N LEU A 9 -25.57 33.96 12.72
CA LEU A 9 -24.26 33.73 13.35
C LEU A 9 -24.25 34.13 14.83
N SER A 10 -24.89 35.25 15.18
CA SER A 10 -25.05 35.66 16.58
C SER A 10 -25.94 34.68 17.37
N SER A 11 -26.99 34.12 16.73
CA SER A 11 -27.83 33.08 17.32
C SER A 11 -27.05 31.78 17.56
N LEU A 12 -26.27 31.29 16.59
CA LEU A 12 -25.40 30.11 16.75
C LEU A 12 -24.39 30.28 17.89
N LYS A 13 -23.80 31.47 18.01
CA LYS A 13 -22.86 31.81 19.09
C LYS A 13 -23.56 31.82 20.45
N SER A 14 -24.80 32.31 20.52
CA SER A 14 -25.60 32.29 21.75
C SER A 14 -26.03 30.88 22.17
N SER A 15 -26.17 29.96 21.21
CA SER A 15 -26.51 28.55 21.46
C SER A 15 -25.29 27.67 21.79
N GLY A 16 -24.06 28.21 21.83
CA GLY A 16 -22.87 27.48 22.29
C GLY A 16 -22.01 26.84 21.19
N VAL A 17 -22.23 27.18 19.90
CA VAL A 17 -21.42 26.70 18.79
C VAL A 17 -20.15 27.57 18.65
N SER A 18 -18.97 26.95 18.71
CA SER A 18 -17.67 27.61 18.53
C SER A 18 -17.33 27.70 17.04
N LEU A 19 -17.32 28.93 16.51
CA LEU A 19 -16.94 29.21 15.13
C LEU A 19 -15.40 29.12 14.95
N PRO A 20 -14.90 28.38 13.96
CA PRO A 20 -13.48 28.37 13.63
C PRO A 20 -13.00 29.73 13.06
N VAL A 21 -11.73 30.06 13.32
CA VAL A 21 -11.08 31.34 12.97
C VAL A 21 -11.16 31.64 11.47
N GLY A 22 -11.85 32.73 11.09
CA GLY A 22 -11.85 33.28 9.73
C GLY A 22 -13.21 33.48 9.06
N VAL A 23 -14.33 33.08 9.68
CA VAL A 23 -15.66 33.20 9.06
C VAL A 23 -16.35 34.50 9.49
N SER A 24 -16.37 35.51 8.62
CA SER A 24 -17.12 36.76 8.83
C SER A 24 -18.42 36.84 8.02
N SER A 25 -18.66 35.87 7.13
CA SER A 25 -19.89 35.75 6.35
C SER A 25 -20.14 34.29 6.00
N ILE A 26 -21.41 33.87 5.93
CA ILE A 26 -21.80 32.50 5.50
C ILE A 26 -21.35 32.22 4.05
N LYS A 27 -21.12 33.27 3.25
CA LYS A 27 -20.59 33.18 1.87
C LYS A 27 -19.13 32.71 1.79
N ASP A 28 -18.38 32.77 2.90
CA ASP A 28 -16.98 32.31 2.99
C ASP A 28 -16.84 30.99 3.77
N SER A 29 -17.95 30.32 4.11
CA SER A 29 -17.89 29.08 4.89
C SER A 29 -17.34 27.93 4.04
N SER A 30 -16.05 27.63 4.22
CA SER A 30 -15.42 26.41 3.71
C SER A 30 -16.22 25.17 4.13
N SER A 31 -16.23 24.12 3.30
CA SER A 31 -16.90 22.83 3.58
C SER A 31 -16.57 22.27 4.98
N ALA A 32 -15.35 22.51 5.47
CA ALA A 32 -14.93 22.14 6.81
C ALA A 32 -15.66 22.92 7.92
N ALA A 33 -15.97 24.20 7.71
CA ALA A 33 -16.69 25.04 8.67
C ALA A 33 -18.16 24.64 8.79
N LEU A 34 -18.82 24.33 7.67
CA LEU A 34 -20.23 23.88 7.64
C LEU A 34 -20.43 22.56 8.36
N VAL A 35 -19.55 21.59 8.11
CA VAL A 35 -19.57 20.29 8.80
C VAL A 35 -19.35 20.46 10.29
N SER A 36 -18.45 21.37 10.69
CA SER A 36 -18.20 21.68 12.10
C SER A 36 -19.42 22.29 12.79
N ILE A 37 -20.09 23.28 12.16
CA ILE A 37 -21.29 23.92 12.69
C ILE A 37 -22.43 22.91 12.84
N CYS A 38 -22.64 22.06 11.84
CA CYS A 38 -23.68 21.04 11.87
C CYS A 38 -23.41 19.97 12.93
N ALA A 39 -22.17 19.47 13.04
CA ALA A 39 -21.77 18.50 14.05
C ALA A 39 -21.93 19.04 15.48
N GLN A 40 -21.54 20.30 15.71
CA GLN A 40 -21.71 20.95 17.02
C GLN A 40 -23.18 21.20 17.34
N SER A 41 -24.00 21.61 16.36
CA SER A 41 -25.43 21.82 16.54
C SER A 41 -26.15 20.51 16.88
N LEU A 42 -25.82 19.43 16.18
CA LEU A 42 -26.37 18.09 16.46
C LEU A 42 -25.97 17.58 17.84
N ARG A 43 -24.74 17.84 18.27
CA ARG A 43 -24.27 17.45 19.61
C ARG A 43 -25.06 18.12 20.73
N LEU A 44 -25.54 19.34 20.51
CA LEU A 44 -26.34 20.07 21.50
C LEU A 44 -27.82 19.64 21.51
N ILE A 45 -28.34 19.18 20.37
CA ILE A 45 -29.73 18.71 20.22
C ILE A 45 -29.86 17.25 20.68
N LEU A 46 -28.87 16.41 20.34
CA LEU A 46 -28.84 14.99 20.64
C LEU A 46 -27.88 14.75 21.81
N ASP A 47 -28.30 15.08 23.03
CA ASP A 47 -27.53 14.91 24.28
C ASP A 47 -27.09 13.44 24.53
N SER A 48 -27.60 12.49 23.73
CA SER A 48 -27.32 11.05 23.76
C SER A 48 -27.03 10.41 22.39
N GLY A 49 -26.65 11.19 21.37
CA GLY A 49 -26.39 10.71 19.99
C GLY A 49 -24.91 10.42 19.66
N PRO A 50 -24.62 9.88 18.45
CA PRO A 50 -23.25 9.58 18.01
C PRO A 50 -22.37 10.84 17.97
N SER A 51 -21.15 10.74 18.54
CA SER A 51 -20.18 11.82 18.59
C SER A 51 -19.55 12.04 17.21
N PHE A 52 -19.95 13.10 16.51
CA PHE A 52 -19.38 13.47 15.22
C PHE A 52 -18.05 14.23 15.36
N PRO A 53 -17.04 13.96 14.52
CA PRO A 53 -15.77 14.68 14.53
C PRO A 53 -15.96 16.13 14.05
N THR A 54 -15.34 17.07 14.76
CA THR A 54 -15.48 18.52 14.51
C THR A 54 -14.61 19.02 13.34
N SER A 55 -13.88 18.12 12.67
CA SER A 55 -12.99 18.37 11.53
C SER A 55 -13.08 17.26 10.49
N LEU A 56 -13.00 17.62 9.20
CA LEU A 56 -12.97 16.66 8.09
C LEU A 56 -11.65 15.86 8.06
N PRO A 57 -11.69 14.51 7.99
CA PRO A 57 -10.48 13.68 7.86
C PRO A 57 -9.69 13.92 6.57
N ALA A 58 -8.44 13.49 6.50
CA ALA A 58 -7.64 13.59 5.28
C ALA A 58 -8.10 12.64 4.16
N ALA A 59 -8.69 11.49 4.52
CA ALA A 59 -9.13 10.45 3.60
C ALA A 59 -10.49 10.76 2.95
N THR A 60 -10.58 10.65 1.62
CA THR A 60 -11.79 10.98 0.84
C THR A 60 -12.97 10.06 1.17
N ALA A 61 -12.75 8.76 1.33
CA ALA A 61 -13.80 7.79 1.68
C ALA A 61 -14.45 8.08 3.05
N GLU A 62 -13.64 8.45 4.05
CA GLU A 62 -14.14 8.82 5.38
C GLU A 62 -14.94 10.13 5.35
N ARG A 63 -14.55 11.09 4.50
CA ARG A 63 -15.33 12.33 4.29
C ARG A 63 -16.73 12.03 3.76
N PHE A 64 -16.86 11.13 2.77
CA PHE A 64 -18.16 10.74 2.23
C PHE A 64 -19.05 10.08 3.30
N LYS A 65 -18.47 9.17 4.10
CA LYS A 65 -19.18 8.47 5.18
C LYS A 65 -19.69 9.43 6.26
N ILE A 66 -18.83 10.32 6.77
CA ILE A 66 -19.20 11.30 7.80
C ILE A 66 -20.28 12.26 7.29
N CYS A 67 -20.14 12.77 6.06
CA CYS A 67 -21.14 13.66 5.47
C CYS A 67 -22.49 12.96 5.24
N ALA A 68 -22.49 11.67 4.90
CA ALA A 68 -23.71 10.88 4.74
C ALA A 68 -24.40 10.60 6.09
N GLU A 69 -23.63 10.27 7.13
CA GLU A 69 -24.15 10.06 8.49
C GLU A 69 -24.73 11.37 9.07
N LEU A 70 -24.04 12.49 8.86
CA LEU A 70 -24.49 13.82 9.26
C LEU A 70 -25.80 14.21 8.56
N ALA A 71 -25.91 13.94 7.24
CA ALA A 71 -27.14 14.16 6.48
C ALA A 71 -28.30 13.31 7.00
N ALA A 72 -28.05 12.05 7.35
CA ALA A 72 -29.04 11.15 7.91
C ALA A 72 -29.53 11.62 9.29
N ALA A 73 -28.62 12.07 10.15
CA ALA A 73 -28.96 12.62 11.47
C ALA A 73 -29.86 13.87 11.32
N ILE A 74 -29.55 14.78 10.41
CA ILE A 74 -30.36 15.99 10.19
C ILE A 74 -31.72 15.66 9.56
N LYS A 75 -31.78 14.68 8.65
CA LYS A 75 -33.06 14.14 8.15
C LYS A 75 -33.92 13.54 9.27
N SER A 76 -33.31 12.84 10.23
CA SER A 76 -34.03 12.28 11.38
C SER A 76 -34.66 13.36 12.29
N LEU A 77 -34.12 14.59 12.29
CA LEU A 77 -34.69 15.76 12.98
C LEU A 77 -35.87 16.42 12.21
N GLY A 78 -36.22 15.88 11.04
CA GLY A 78 -37.37 16.32 10.24
C GLY A 78 -37.05 17.41 9.22
N TYR A 79 -35.82 17.46 8.70
CA TYR A 79 -35.49 18.30 7.55
C TYR A 79 -36.22 17.78 6.30
N ARG A 80 -36.90 18.68 5.58
CA ARG A 80 -37.84 18.31 4.50
C ARG A 80 -37.24 18.29 3.10
N GLU A 81 -36.01 18.78 2.91
CA GLU A 81 -35.35 18.80 1.59
C GLU A 81 -34.34 17.66 1.46
N GLU A 82 -33.95 17.32 0.23
CA GLU A 82 -33.01 16.25 -0.08
C GLU A 82 -31.59 16.59 0.38
N LEU A 83 -31.24 16.20 1.62
CA LEU A 83 -29.85 16.28 2.10
C LEU A 83 -29.05 15.06 1.67
N GLY A 84 -27.97 15.30 0.92
CA GLY A 84 -26.96 14.29 0.55
C GLY A 84 -25.56 14.73 0.95
N PHE A 85 -24.58 13.82 0.81
CA PHE A 85 -23.17 14.13 1.13
C PHE A 85 -22.59 15.24 0.25
N HIS A 86 -23.12 15.42 -0.97
CA HIS A 86 -22.71 16.48 -1.90
C HIS A 86 -22.91 17.87 -1.32
N GLN A 87 -23.93 18.06 -0.47
CA GLN A 87 -24.24 19.34 0.17
C GLN A 87 -23.14 19.83 1.11
N PHE A 88 -22.44 18.88 1.74
CA PHE A 88 -21.39 19.15 2.71
C PHE A 88 -20.01 19.23 2.06
N LEU A 89 -19.80 18.50 0.96
CA LEU A 89 -18.54 18.52 0.21
C LEU A 89 -18.44 19.72 -0.75
N TYR A 90 -19.58 20.16 -1.30
CA TYR A 90 -19.68 21.27 -2.23
C TYR A 90 -20.83 22.19 -1.78
N PRO A 91 -20.59 23.04 -0.77
CA PRO A 91 -21.65 23.87 -0.19
C PRO A 91 -22.13 24.91 -1.21
N SER A 92 -23.44 24.89 -1.51
CA SER A 92 -24.13 25.99 -2.18
C SER A 92 -24.58 27.00 -1.14
N ASP A 93 -24.45 28.30 -1.44
CA ASP A 93 -24.83 29.38 -0.52
C ASP A 93 -26.31 29.30 -0.12
N GLU A 94 -27.20 28.92 -1.03
CA GLU A 94 -28.64 28.89 -0.77
C GLU A 94 -29.04 27.73 0.16
N GLU A 95 -28.50 26.54 -0.10
CA GLU A 95 -28.80 25.32 0.65
C GLU A 95 -28.13 25.32 2.03
N SER A 96 -26.92 25.86 2.13
CA SER A 96 -26.20 26.04 3.40
C SER A 96 -26.95 26.99 4.35
N ASN A 97 -27.54 28.06 3.79
CA ASN A 97 -28.35 28.99 4.56
C ASN A 97 -29.68 28.37 5.05
N LYS A 98 -30.35 27.58 4.21
CA LYS A 98 -31.56 26.84 4.61
C LYS A 98 -31.27 25.83 5.73
N LEU A 99 -30.16 25.11 5.61
CA LEU A 99 -29.71 24.15 6.61
C LEU A 99 -29.39 24.80 7.95
N VAL A 100 -28.59 25.88 7.95
CA VAL A 100 -28.23 26.61 9.16
C VAL A 100 -29.46 27.24 9.82
N ARG A 101 -30.37 27.82 9.02
CA ARG A 101 -31.63 28.39 9.54
C ARG A 101 -32.49 27.32 10.22
N PHE A 102 -32.59 26.12 9.63
CA PHE A 102 -33.31 25.00 10.23
C PHE A 102 -32.68 24.54 11.55
N LEU A 103 -31.36 24.44 11.60
CA LEU A 103 -30.64 24.06 12.82
C LEU A 103 -30.84 25.10 13.94
N VAL A 104 -30.76 26.39 13.62
CA VAL A 104 -31.04 27.48 14.59
C VAL A 104 -32.50 27.46 15.06
N GLU A 105 -33.45 27.21 14.15
CA GLU A 105 -34.87 27.10 14.53
C GLU A 105 -35.12 25.92 15.48
N ARG A 106 -34.40 24.81 15.31
CA ARG A 106 -34.47 23.65 16.20
C ARG A 106 -33.79 23.89 17.55
N LEU A 107 -32.61 24.51 17.54
CA LEU A 107 -31.93 24.95 18.77
C LEU A 107 -32.79 25.94 19.57
N SER A 108 -33.54 26.83 18.91
CA SER A 108 -34.45 27.77 19.57
C SER A 108 -35.74 27.11 20.09
N LYS A 109 -36.23 26.04 19.45
CA LYS A 109 -37.46 25.32 19.86
C LYS A 109 -37.23 24.42 21.09
N GLU A 110 -36.05 23.84 21.23
CA GLU A 110 -35.68 23.06 22.43
C GLU A 110 -35.38 23.95 23.65
N SER A 111 -35.09 25.24 23.45
CA SER A 111 -34.99 26.22 24.55
C SER A 111 -36.35 26.64 25.14
N SER A 112 -37.49 26.25 24.56
CA SER A 112 -38.82 26.74 24.97
C SER A 112 -39.74 25.71 25.66
N GLU A 113 -39.19 24.63 26.21
CA GLU A 113 -39.91 23.80 27.20
C GLU A 113 -39.10 23.71 28.50
N GLY A 114 -39.28 24.70 29.37
CA GLY A 114 -38.73 24.62 30.71
C GLY A 114 -38.67 25.93 31.48
N LYS A 115 -39.55 26.02 32.50
CA LYS A 115 -39.47 26.88 33.70
C LYS A 115 -39.99 28.32 33.58
N LYS A 116 -41.20 28.50 34.10
CA LYS A 116 -41.46 29.53 35.12
C LYS A 116 -42.15 28.86 36.31
N VAL A 117 -41.41 28.72 37.40
CA VAL A 117 -41.93 28.47 38.76
C VAL A 117 -41.29 29.54 39.64
N ASP A 118 -42.15 30.28 40.33
CA ASP A 118 -41.97 30.96 41.62
C ASP A 118 -43.20 31.87 41.76
N THR A 119 -43.93 31.98 42.84
CA THR A 119 -43.94 31.45 44.20
C THR A 119 -45.31 31.91 44.77
N ILE A 120 -45.97 31.13 45.64
CA ILE A 120 -46.72 31.63 46.83
C ILE A 120 -47.54 30.48 47.49
N ARG A 121 -47.10 30.17 48.71
CA ARG A 121 -47.84 29.77 49.94
C ARG A 121 -48.61 28.43 49.98
N SER A 122 -47.95 27.50 50.68
CA SER A 122 -48.49 26.66 51.77
C SER A 122 -50.01 26.68 51.95
N VAL A 123 -50.68 25.62 51.46
CA VAL A 123 -51.84 24.90 52.06
C VAL A 123 -52.28 23.72 51.14
N ASN A 124 -51.87 23.65 49.86
CA ASN A 124 -52.45 22.69 48.90
C ASN A 124 -51.76 21.32 48.73
N ILE A 125 -50.80 20.92 49.58
CA ILE A 125 -50.01 19.69 49.39
C ILE A 125 -50.88 18.42 49.54
N GLN A 126 -51.83 18.39 50.48
CA GLN A 126 -52.70 17.22 50.68
C GLN A 126 -53.70 16.99 49.53
N SER A 127 -54.17 18.03 48.86
CA SER A 127 -55.08 17.88 47.70
C SER A 127 -54.33 17.36 46.47
N ILE A 128 -53.06 17.76 46.30
CA ILE A 128 -52.19 17.29 45.22
C ILE A 128 -51.80 15.83 45.46
N GLU A 129 -51.49 15.46 46.71
CA GLU A 129 -51.21 14.08 47.11
C GLU A 129 -52.39 13.14 46.79
N LEU A 130 -53.63 13.56 47.07
CA LEU A 130 -54.84 12.79 46.76
C LEU A 130 -55.06 12.64 45.24
N HIS A 131 -54.84 13.69 44.44
CA HIS A 131 -54.95 13.60 42.98
C HIS A 131 -53.86 12.71 42.37
N ILE A 132 -52.64 12.72 42.93
CA ILE A 132 -51.56 11.82 42.53
C ILE A 132 -51.93 10.37 42.86
N GLN A 133 -52.49 10.10 44.04
CA GLN A 133 -52.95 8.76 44.40
C GLN A 133 -54.09 8.25 43.51
N GLU A 134 -55.03 9.11 43.11
CA GLU A 134 -56.09 8.76 42.16
C GLU A 134 -55.54 8.49 40.75
N LEU A 135 -54.58 9.30 40.29
CA LEU A 135 -53.87 9.07 39.02
C LEU A 135 -53.08 7.77 39.06
N ASP A 136 -52.38 7.48 40.15
CA ASP A 136 -51.65 6.22 40.34
C ASP A 136 -52.59 5.02 40.38
N ALA A 137 -53.74 5.13 41.04
CA ALA A 137 -54.76 4.08 41.03
C ALA A 137 -55.31 3.85 39.61
N LYS A 138 -55.52 4.92 38.84
CA LYS A 138 -55.99 4.86 37.45
C LYS A 138 -54.93 4.33 36.50
N VAL A 139 -53.66 4.66 36.72
CA VAL A 139 -52.49 4.12 36.01
C VAL A 139 -52.35 2.63 36.31
N LYS A 140 -52.43 2.20 37.59
CA LYS A 140 -52.40 0.79 37.98
C LYS A 140 -53.57 0.00 37.39
N SER A 141 -54.78 0.54 37.42
CA SER A 141 -55.95 -0.05 36.78
C SER A 141 -55.79 -0.16 35.25
N SER A 142 -55.24 0.87 34.61
CA SER A 142 -54.92 0.87 33.18
C SER A 142 -53.82 -0.15 32.84
N GLN A 143 -52.77 -0.25 33.65
CA GLN A 143 -51.70 -1.24 33.50
C GLN A 143 -52.24 -2.67 33.64
N GLN A 144 -53.11 -2.94 34.64
CA GLN A 144 -53.77 -4.24 34.79
C GLN A 144 -54.65 -4.57 33.57
N ARG A 145 -55.37 -3.59 33.03
CA ARG A 145 -56.16 -3.75 31.81
C ARG A 145 -55.27 -4.03 30.59
N VAL A 146 -54.14 -3.33 30.44
CA VAL A 146 -53.16 -3.57 29.37
C VAL A 146 -52.55 -4.97 29.49
N MET A 147 -52.18 -5.41 30.69
CA MET A 147 -51.69 -6.75 30.94
C MET A 147 -52.74 -7.81 30.62
N GLY A 148 -53.99 -7.60 31.02
CA GLY A 148 -55.11 -8.48 30.68
C GLY A 148 -55.43 -8.53 29.18
N LEU A 149 -55.19 -7.45 28.44
CA LEU A 149 -55.30 -7.44 26.98
C LEU A 149 -54.11 -8.13 26.31
N LYS A 150 -52.89 -7.99 26.85
CA LYS A 150 -51.69 -8.67 26.36
C LYS A 150 -51.80 -10.18 26.53
N THR A 151 -52.32 -10.66 27.66
CA THR A 151 -52.58 -12.10 27.85
C THR A 151 -53.64 -12.61 26.88
N LYS A 152 -54.76 -11.89 26.71
CA LYS A 152 -55.78 -12.23 25.72
C LYS A 152 -55.24 -12.26 24.29
N ARG A 153 -54.39 -11.29 23.91
CA ARG A 153 -53.72 -11.24 22.61
C ARG A 153 -52.80 -12.43 22.40
N ASN A 154 -51.95 -12.74 23.37
CA ASN A 154 -51.02 -13.87 23.28
C ASN A 154 -51.78 -15.21 23.16
N VAL A 155 -52.86 -15.39 23.94
CA VAL A 155 -53.71 -16.59 23.87
C VAL A 155 -54.41 -16.68 22.50
N ALA A 156 -54.89 -15.57 21.96
CA ALA A 156 -55.48 -15.53 20.63
C ALA A 156 -54.44 -15.84 19.53
N GLU A 157 -53.23 -15.27 19.62
CA GLU A 157 -52.12 -15.55 18.70
C GLU A 157 -51.76 -17.03 18.70
N HIS A 158 -51.61 -17.66 19.88
CA HIS A 158 -51.33 -19.10 20.00
C HIS A 158 -52.49 -19.95 19.44
N SER A 159 -53.73 -19.61 19.76
CA SER A 159 -54.88 -20.34 19.22
C SER A 159 -54.99 -20.24 17.69
N LEU A 160 -54.63 -19.08 17.12
CA LEU A 160 -54.60 -18.87 15.67
C LEU A 160 -53.44 -19.60 15.01
N THR A 161 -52.25 -19.62 15.62
CA THR A 161 -51.11 -20.39 15.10
C THR A 161 -51.39 -21.90 15.14
N ASP A 162 -52.03 -22.40 16.19
CA ASP A 162 -52.42 -23.81 16.29
C ASP A 162 -53.46 -24.18 15.24
N LYS A 163 -54.45 -23.30 14.99
CA LYS A 163 -55.43 -23.50 13.92
C LYS A 163 -54.77 -23.49 12.55
N ARG A 164 -53.83 -22.57 12.32
CA ARG A 164 -53.06 -22.49 11.07
C ARG A 164 -52.27 -23.77 10.86
N MET A 165 -51.49 -24.22 11.85
CA MET A 165 -50.70 -25.43 11.78
C MET A 165 -51.57 -26.66 11.48
N LYS A 166 -52.72 -26.80 12.15
CA LYS A 166 -53.65 -27.90 11.89
C LYS A 166 -54.23 -27.87 10.47
N LEU A 167 -54.64 -26.69 9.99
CA LEU A 167 -55.15 -26.51 8.63
C LEU A 167 -54.07 -26.84 7.59
N GLU A 168 -52.84 -26.41 7.85
CA GLU A 168 -51.67 -26.63 7.03
C GLU A 168 -51.28 -28.12 6.98
N ASP A 169 -51.31 -28.82 8.12
CA ASP A 169 -51.10 -30.27 8.20
C ASP A 169 -52.20 -31.05 7.44
N THR A 170 -53.47 -30.65 7.59
CA THR A 170 -54.56 -31.28 6.82
C THR A 170 -54.41 -31.05 5.33
N PHE A 171 -54.07 -29.83 4.92
CA PHE A 171 -53.88 -29.47 3.51
C PHE A 171 -52.72 -30.27 2.88
N TYR A 172 -51.60 -30.39 3.58
CA TYR A 172 -50.46 -31.16 3.11
C TYR A 172 -50.69 -32.67 3.16
N SER A 173 -51.55 -33.17 4.06
CA SER A 173 -51.99 -34.57 4.04
C SER A 173 -52.90 -34.88 2.86
N GLU A 174 -53.70 -33.91 2.41
CA GLU A 174 -54.57 -34.04 1.23
C GLU A 174 -53.79 -33.87 -0.09
N GLN A 175 -52.69 -33.10 -0.08
CA GLN A 175 -51.88 -32.76 -1.25
C GLN A 175 -50.37 -32.89 -1.00
N PRO A 176 -49.83 -34.13 -0.89
CA PRO A 176 -48.42 -34.35 -0.59
C PRO A 176 -47.46 -33.82 -1.68
N GLU A 177 -47.90 -33.83 -2.94
CA GLU A 177 -47.12 -33.32 -4.09
C GLU A 177 -46.83 -31.82 -3.98
N VAL A 178 -47.75 -31.04 -3.40
CA VAL A 178 -47.57 -29.59 -3.17
C VAL A 178 -46.54 -29.35 -2.07
N LYS A 179 -46.53 -30.20 -1.02
CA LYS A 179 -45.54 -30.16 0.06
C LYS A 179 -44.14 -30.43 -0.47
N GLU A 180 -43.99 -31.45 -1.32
CA GLU A 180 -42.71 -31.83 -1.91
C GLU A 180 -42.16 -30.70 -2.80
N LYS A 181 -43.00 -30.11 -3.67
CA LYS A 181 -42.61 -28.96 -4.49
C LYS A 181 -42.22 -27.73 -3.66
N LEU A 182 -42.87 -27.51 -2.51
CA LEU A 182 -42.51 -26.40 -1.60
C LEU A 182 -41.14 -26.63 -0.96
N ILE A 183 -40.80 -27.87 -0.62
CA ILE A 183 -39.47 -28.22 -0.10
C ILE A 183 -38.41 -27.99 -1.18
N GLN A 184 -38.66 -28.48 -2.40
CA GLN A 184 -37.75 -28.27 -3.54
C GLN A 184 -37.55 -26.78 -3.86
N LEU A 185 -38.61 -25.96 -3.77
CA LEU A 185 -38.49 -24.51 -3.97
C LEU A 185 -37.59 -23.86 -2.93
N LYS A 186 -37.69 -24.27 -1.65
CA LYS A 186 -36.81 -23.77 -0.59
C LYS A 186 -35.35 -24.18 -0.80
N GLU A 187 -35.12 -25.43 -1.23
CA GLU A 187 -33.77 -25.90 -1.58
C GLU A 187 -33.17 -25.07 -2.73
N ILE A 188 -33.96 -24.79 -3.76
CA ILE A 188 -33.54 -23.92 -4.88
C ILE A 188 -33.29 -22.48 -4.40
N GLU A 189 -34.13 -21.93 -3.52
CA GLU A 189 -33.92 -20.60 -2.95
C GLU A 189 -32.62 -20.51 -2.15
N GLU A 190 -32.32 -21.53 -1.33
CA GLU A 190 -31.05 -21.63 -0.60
C GLU A 190 -29.84 -21.77 -1.54
N GLU A 191 -29.97 -22.54 -2.63
CA GLU A 191 -28.94 -22.64 -3.67
C GLU A 191 -28.73 -21.32 -4.41
N ILE A 192 -29.81 -20.58 -4.71
CA ILE A 192 -29.73 -19.25 -5.33
C ILE A 192 -28.99 -18.29 -4.40
N GLU A 193 -29.33 -18.27 -3.11
CA GLU A 193 -28.65 -17.40 -2.14
C GLU A 193 -27.17 -17.77 -2.01
N ALA A 194 -26.85 -19.06 -1.92
CA ALA A 194 -25.47 -19.54 -1.91
C ALA A 194 -24.69 -19.12 -3.17
N THR A 195 -25.28 -19.28 -4.36
CA THR A 195 -24.62 -18.89 -5.62
C THR A 195 -24.44 -17.38 -5.74
N LEU A 196 -25.40 -16.58 -5.30
CA LEU A 196 -25.28 -15.12 -5.27
C LEU A 196 -24.14 -14.66 -4.34
N THR A 197 -24.01 -15.26 -3.16
CA THR A 197 -22.90 -14.94 -2.25
C THR A 197 -21.54 -15.31 -2.84
N GLU A 198 -21.43 -16.44 -3.55
CA GLU A 198 -20.20 -16.83 -4.23
C GLU A 198 -19.88 -15.90 -5.41
N ILE A 199 -20.87 -15.47 -6.19
CA ILE A 199 -20.69 -14.49 -7.27
C ILE A 199 -20.13 -13.19 -6.70
N SER A 200 -20.75 -12.62 -5.65
CA SER A 200 -20.25 -11.39 -5.03
C SER A 200 -18.83 -11.53 -4.48
N LYS A 201 -18.49 -12.71 -3.95
CA LYS A 201 -17.12 -13.01 -3.50
C LYS A 201 -16.14 -13.03 -4.67
N ARG A 202 -16.48 -13.69 -5.79
CA ARG A 202 -15.62 -13.74 -6.99
C ARG A 202 -15.47 -12.39 -7.66
N GLU A 203 -16.51 -11.57 -7.66
CA GLU A 203 -16.44 -10.20 -8.16
C GLU A 203 -15.48 -9.35 -7.32
N ALA A 204 -15.51 -9.49 -5.99
CA ALA A 204 -14.55 -8.83 -5.10
C ALA A 204 -13.11 -9.30 -5.36
N GLU A 205 -12.88 -10.63 -5.44
CA GLU A 205 -11.57 -11.20 -5.76
C GLU A 205 -11.05 -10.72 -7.13
N HIS A 206 -11.93 -10.61 -8.13
CA HIS A 206 -11.58 -10.11 -9.44
C HIS A 206 -11.17 -8.63 -9.41
N LEU A 207 -11.86 -7.80 -8.62
CA LEU A 207 -11.49 -6.39 -8.43
C LEU A 207 -10.13 -6.26 -7.74
N ASP A 208 -9.87 -7.07 -6.71
CA ASP A 208 -8.58 -7.09 -6.02
C ASP A 208 -7.44 -7.50 -6.98
N LEU A 209 -7.64 -8.56 -7.77
CA LEU A 209 -6.67 -9.01 -8.76
C LEU A 209 -6.42 -7.98 -9.87
N LEU A 210 -7.46 -7.24 -10.29
CA LEU A 210 -7.29 -6.16 -11.26
C LEU A 210 -6.46 -5.00 -10.69
N ALA A 211 -6.70 -4.62 -9.44
CA ALA A 211 -5.91 -3.59 -8.76
C ALA A 211 -4.44 -4.02 -8.64
N GLU A 212 -4.18 -5.28 -8.24
CA GLU A 212 -2.82 -5.83 -8.20
C GLU A 212 -2.16 -5.84 -9.58
N PHE A 213 -2.91 -6.16 -10.64
CA PHE A 213 -2.39 -6.16 -12.01
C PHE A 213 -2.03 -4.75 -12.50
N GLU A 214 -2.80 -3.72 -12.12
CA GLU A 214 -2.50 -2.32 -12.47
C GLU A 214 -1.27 -1.77 -11.74
N GLU A 215 -1.05 -2.18 -10.49
CA GLU A 215 0.13 -1.83 -9.68
C GLU A 215 1.42 -2.51 -10.18
N GLN A 216 1.32 -3.60 -10.94
CA GLN A 216 2.51 -4.26 -11.48
C GLN A 216 3.25 -3.37 -12.50
N PRO A 217 4.60 -3.34 -12.45
CA PRO A 217 5.39 -2.63 -13.45
C PRO A 217 5.06 -3.17 -14.84
N LYS A 218 4.59 -2.31 -15.75
CA LYS A 218 4.30 -2.69 -17.13
C LYS A 218 5.56 -3.25 -17.78
N LEU A 219 5.63 -4.57 -17.88
CA LEU A 219 6.72 -5.24 -18.55
C LEU A 219 6.82 -4.71 -19.99
N PRO A 220 8.04 -4.52 -20.51
CA PRO A 220 8.25 -4.23 -21.92
C PRO A 220 7.45 -5.21 -22.77
N CYS A 221 6.84 -4.72 -23.84
CA CYS A 221 6.06 -5.58 -24.72
C CYS A 221 6.94 -6.72 -25.25
N ARG A 222 6.34 -7.90 -25.50
CA ARG A 222 7.03 -9.06 -26.07
C ARG A 222 7.90 -8.70 -27.30
N LYS A 223 7.42 -7.76 -28.12
CA LYS A 223 8.16 -7.24 -29.28
C LYS A 223 9.50 -6.61 -28.90
N SER A 224 9.56 -5.81 -27.82
CA SER A 224 10.80 -5.21 -27.33
C SER A 224 11.82 -6.26 -26.91
N TYR A 225 11.39 -7.31 -26.20
CA TYR A 225 12.27 -8.43 -25.84
C TYR A 225 12.80 -9.17 -27.06
N ILE A 226 11.94 -9.42 -28.06
CA ILE A 226 12.34 -10.06 -29.30
C ILE A 226 13.36 -9.21 -30.05
N GLU A 227 13.11 -7.90 -30.20
CA GLU A 227 14.05 -6.98 -30.84
C GLU A 227 15.40 -6.99 -30.14
N ARG A 228 15.43 -6.91 -28.80
CA ARG A 228 16.67 -6.97 -28.02
C ARG A 228 17.40 -8.31 -28.19
N ILE A 229 16.70 -9.43 -28.15
CA ILE A 229 17.30 -10.76 -28.38
C ILE A 229 17.88 -10.85 -29.79
N THR A 230 17.16 -10.34 -30.80
CA THR A 230 17.65 -10.35 -32.18
C THR A 230 18.88 -9.46 -32.36
N GLU A 231 18.95 -8.32 -31.68
CA GLU A 231 20.11 -7.44 -31.69
C GLU A 231 21.32 -8.10 -31.03
N ILE A 232 21.14 -8.69 -29.84
CA ILE A 232 22.18 -9.46 -29.14
C ILE A 232 22.71 -10.58 -30.05
N THR A 233 21.81 -11.30 -30.73
CA THR A 233 22.18 -12.38 -31.65
C THR A 233 22.99 -11.86 -32.85
N LYS A 234 22.60 -10.72 -33.43
CA LYS A 234 23.35 -10.07 -34.53
C LYS A 234 24.74 -9.64 -34.06
N ASN A 235 24.83 -9.05 -32.88
CA ASN A 235 26.10 -8.59 -32.32
C ASN A 235 27.02 -9.78 -32.00
N SER A 236 26.51 -10.88 -31.45
CA SER A 236 27.27 -12.11 -31.22
C SER A 236 27.91 -12.62 -32.52
N ARG A 237 27.16 -12.65 -33.63
CA ARG A 237 27.70 -13.11 -34.93
C ARG A 237 28.78 -12.18 -35.48
N LYS A 238 28.64 -10.86 -35.26
CA LYS A 238 29.69 -9.89 -35.64
C LYS A 238 30.95 -10.12 -34.82
N LEU A 239 30.82 -10.26 -33.50
CA LEU A 239 31.94 -10.56 -32.62
C LEU A 239 32.65 -11.86 -33.02
N ASP A 240 31.93 -12.91 -33.41
CA ASP A 240 32.55 -14.15 -33.89
C ASP A 240 33.37 -13.94 -35.18
N ALA A 241 32.91 -13.07 -36.09
CA ALA A 241 33.63 -12.73 -37.30
C ALA A 241 34.89 -11.90 -36.98
N ASP A 242 34.76 -10.92 -36.09
CA ASP A 242 35.86 -10.07 -35.66
C ASP A 242 36.93 -10.89 -34.92
N ILE A 243 36.53 -11.82 -34.03
CA ILE A 243 37.45 -12.75 -33.36
C ILE A 243 38.22 -13.58 -34.37
N LYS A 244 37.55 -14.13 -35.39
CA LYS A 244 38.23 -14.89 -36.45
C LYS A 244 39.25 -14.05 -37.22
N GLN A 245 38.91 -12.79 -37.49
CA GLN A 245 39.81 -11.85 -38.15
C GLN A 245 41.04 -11.54 -37.27
N ILE A 246 40.82 -11.20 -35.99
CA ILE A 246 41.91 -10.94 -35.02
C ILE A 246 42.83 -12.15 -34.88
N LEU A 247 42.28 -13.37 -34.83
CA LEU A 247 43.07 -14.60 -34.76
C LEU A 247 43.94 -14.81 -36.01
N LYS A 248 43.40 -14.50 -37.19
CA LYS A 248 44.15 -14.57 -38.44
C LYS A 248 45.29 -13.54 -38.45
N GLU A 249 44.99 -12.29 -38.14
CA GLU A 249 45.99 -11.21 -38.07
C GLU A 249 47.08 -11.50 -37.04
N THR A 250 46.70 -12.00 -35.85
CA THR A 250 47.65 -12.39 -34.80
C THR A 250 48.59 -13.50 -35.30
N ARG A 251 48.06 -14.48 -36.04
CA ARG A 251 48.88 -15.55 -36.63
C ARG A 251 49.82 -15.02 -37.70
N GLU A 252 49.35 -14.11 -38.55
CA GLU A 252 50.17 -13.48 -39.58
C GLU A 252 51.31 -12.67 -38.96
N LEU A 253 51.02 -11.85 -37.94
CA LEU A 253 52.03 -11.10 -37.17
C LEU A 253 53.05 -12.02 -36.49
N GLN A 254 52.62 -13.16 -35.93
CA GLN A 254 53.52 -14.14 -35.33
C GLN A 254 54.50 -14.71 -36.38
N LEU A 255 54.00 -15.03 -37.59
CA LEU A 255 54.83 -15.54 -38.67
C LEU A 255 55.80 -14.48 -39.19
N GLU A 256 55.35 -13.24 -39.35
CA GLU A 256 56.21 -12.12 -39.74
C GLU A 256 57.30 -11.84 -38.70
N SER A 257 56.95 -11.84 -37.41
CA SER A 257 57.90 -11.70 -36.30
C SER A 257 58.98 -12.78 -36.37
N ASN A 258 58.59 -14.05 -36.54
CA ASN A 258 59.54 -15.15 -36.66
C ASN A 258 60.44 -14.99 -37.89
N LEU A 259 59.88 -14.59 -39.04
CA LEU A 259 60.63 -14.37 -40.26
C LEU A 259 61.67 -13.25 -40.10
N ILE A 260 61.30 -12.14 -39.46
CA ILE A 260 62.21 -11.03 -39.18
C ILE A 260 63.31 -11.47 -38.21
N GLN A 261 62.98 -12.23 -37.17
CA GLN A 261 63.95 -12.75 -36.22
C GLN A 261 64.95 -13.71 -36.88
N GLU A 262 64.48 -14.65 -37.70
CA GLU A 262 65.36 -15.53 -38.48
C GLU A 262 66.26 -14.75 -39.43
N ARG A 263 65.70 -13.74 -40.12
CA ARG A 263 66.47 -12.87 -41.02
C ARG A 263 67.55 -12.11 -40.24
N LEU A 264 67.24 -11.58 -39.06
CA LEU A 264 68.20 -10.90 -38.17
C LEU A 264 69.32 -11.84 -37.74
N HIS A 265 69.01 -13.07 -37.33
CA HIS A 265 70.03 -14.05 -36.94
C HIS A 265 70.97 -14.39 -38.11
N ARG A 266 70.42 -14.59 -39.32
CA ARG A 266 71.23 -14.86 -40.52
C ARG A 266 72.13 -13.68 -40.88
N THR A 267 71.58 -12.45 -40.91
CA THR A 267 72.38 -11.26 -41.24
C THR A 267 73.43 -10.97 -40.19
N HIS A 268 73.12 -11.12 -38.90
CA HIS A 268 74.09 -10.97 -37.83
C HIS A 268 75.22 -11.99 -37.95
N ALA A 269 74.94 -13.26 -38.21
CA ALA A 269 75.97 -14.28 -38.38
C ALA A 269 76.95 -13.96 -39.52
N VAL A 270 76.46 -13.42 -40.64
CA VAL A 270 77.31 -12.97 -41.76
C VAL A 270 78.16 -11.76 -41.37
N VAL A 271 77.57 -10.78 -40.68
CA VAL A 271 78.28 -9.58 -40.24
C VAL A 271 79.34 -9.92 -39.19
N ASP A 272 79.01 -10.78 -38.23
CA ASP A 272 79.92 -11.26 -37.19
C ASP A 272 81.13 -11.97 -37.80
N GLU A 273 80.93 -12.91 -38.72
CA GLU A 273 82.01 -13.63 -39.39
C GLU A 273 82.89 -12.69 -40.26
N THR A 274 82.28 -11.75 -40.98
CA THR A 274 83.04 -10.81 -41.83
C THR A 274 83.91 -9.86 -41.01
N ILE A 275 83.36 -9.27 -39.93
CA ILE A 275 84.11 -8.38 -39.05
C ILE A 275 85.15 -9.16 -38.23
N PHE A 276 84.85 -10.41 -37.83
CA PHE A 276 85.81 -11.27 -37.14
C PHE A 276 87.05 -11.58 -37.99
N ARG A 277 86.87 -11.78 -39.30
CA ARG A 277 88.00 -11.97 -40.24
C ARG A 277 88.89 -10.73 -40.33
N GLU A 278 88.29 -9.54 -40.41
CA GLU A 278 89.05 -8.28 -40.43
C GLU A 278 89.74 -8.01 -39.09
N ALA A 279 89.13 -8.39 -37.97
CA ALA A 279 89.70 -8.26 -36.63
C ALA A 279 91.00 -9.07 -36.43
N LYS A 280 91.24 -10.09 -37.24
CA LYS A 280 92.51 -10.85 -37.23
C LYS A 280 93.67 -10.08 -37.87
N LYS A 281 93.41 -9.07 -38.70
CA LYS A 281 94.43 -8.38 -39.50
C LYS A 281 95.09 -7.23 -38.74
N ASP A 282 94.32 -6.40 -38.07
CA ASP A 282 94.82 -5.16 -37.46
C ASP A 282 94.13 -4.79 -36.13
N ALA A 283 94.62 -3.73 -35.48
CA ALA A 283 94.08 -3.27 -34.19
C ALA A 283 92.71 -2.58 -34.35
N VAL A 284 92.48 -1.91 -35.48
CA VAL A 284 91.23 -1.21 -35.77
C VAL A 284 90.10 -2.22 -35.97
N GLY A 285 90.34 -3.33 -36.68
CA GLY A 285 89.38 -4.43 -36.84
C GLY A 285 89.00 -5.07 -35.50
N ARG A 286 89.95 -5.26 -34.57
CA ARG A 286 89.64 -5.74 -33.21
C ARG A 286 88.72 -4.80 -32.45
N GLN A 287 88.93 -3.49 -32.58
CA GLN A 287 88.07 -2.50 -31.95
C GLN A 287 86.67 -2.50 -32.59
N ALA A 288 86.58 -2.60 -33.93
CA ALA A 288 85.32 -2.73 -34.64
C ALA A 288 84.53 -3.98 -34.23
N TYR A 289 85.20 -5.12 -34.05
CA TYR A 289 84.55 -6.35 -33.57
C TYR A 289 83.98 -6.20 -32.16
N ARG A 290 84.73 -5.61 -31.22
CA ARG A 290 84.21 -5.34 -29.87
C ARG A 290 83.00 -4.41 -29.89
N LEU A 291 83.01 -3.40 -30.75
CA LEU A 291 81.86 -2.51 -30.93
C LEU A 291 80.65 -3.26 -31.49
N LEU A 292 80.83 -4.12 -32.49
CA LEU A 292 79.75 -4.95 -33.04
C LEU A 292 79.10 -5.81 -31.95
N THR A 293 79.90 -6.58 -31.20
CA THR A 293 79.39 -7.45 -30.12
C THR A 293 78.68 -6.62 -29.06
N SER A 294 79.28 -5.49 -28.63
CA SER A 294 78.66 -4.59 -27.66
C SER A 294 77.33 -4.01 -28.14
N ILE A 295 77.22 -3.68 -29.43
CA ILE A 295 75.97 -3.19 -30.02
C ILE A 295 74.91 -4.30 -30.02
N HIS A 296 75.27 -5.52 -30.43
CA HIS A 296 74.34 -6.65 -30.46
C HIS A 296 73.83 -7.00 -29.05
N ASP A 297 74.72 -7.06 -28.06
CA ASP A 297 74.36 -7.29 -26.66
C ASP A 297 73.46 -6.19 -26.12
N SER A 298 73.73 -4.93 -26.46
CA SER A 298 72.91 -3.79 -26.04
C SER A 298 71.49 -3.88 -26.61
N PHE A 299 71.34 -4.22 -27.89
CA PHE A 299 70.03 -4.41 -28.52
C PHE A 299 69.29 -5.63 -27.94
N GLN A 300 70.00 -6.70 -27.61
CA GLN A 300 69.40 -7.87 -26.96
C GLN A 300 68.86 -7.49 -25.57
N GLN A 301 69.63 -6.76 -24.76
CA GLN A 301 69.18 -6.26 -23.46
C GLN A 301 67.96 -5.35 -23.58
N ILE A 302 67.93 -4.47 -24.59
CA ILE A 302 66.77 -3.60 -24.86
C ILE A 302 65.54 -4.45 -25.21
N ALA A 303 65.67 -5.44 -26.09
CA ALA A 303 64.57 -6.32 -26.47
C ALA A 303 64.02 -7.10 -25.26
N ASP A 304 64.89 -7.66 -24.44
CA ASP A 304 64.51 -8.40 -23.23
C ASP A 304 63.82 -7.49 -22.20
N ALA A 305 64.32 -6.25 -22.02
CA ALA A 305 63.70 -5.26 -21.14
C ALA A 305 62.31 -4.83 -21.61
N ILE A 306 62.11 -4.64 -22.93
CA ILE A 306 60.80 -4.34 -23.51
C ILE A 306 59.82 -5.49 -23.25
N LEU A 307 60.23 -6.73 -23.50
CA LEU A 307 59.39 -7.91 -23.28
C LEU A 307 59.05 -8.12 -21.80
N ALA A 308 60.01 -7.93 -20.89
CA ALA A 308 59.79 -8.01 -19.46
C ALA A 308 58.82 -6.92 -18.97
N THR A 309 58.99 -5.69 -19.46
CA THR A 309 58.10 -4.57 -19.15
C THR A 309 56.67 -4.84 -19.62
N ASP A 310 56.51 -5.37 -20.84
CA ASP A 310 55.19 -5.70 -21.38
C ASP A 310 54.49 -6.82 -20.60
N ARG A 311 55.23 -7.86 -20.16
CA ARG A 311 54.71 -8.91 -19.27
C ARG A 311 54.24 -8.32 -17.93
N ALA A 312 55.09 -7.53 -17.28
CA ALA A 312 54.75 -6.88 -16.02
C ALA A 312 53.53 -5.97 -16.16
N ARG A 313 53.42 -5.23 -17.27
CA ARG A 313 52.25 -4.38 -17.57
C ARG A 313 50.97 -5.20 -17.74
N ARG A 314 51.04 -6.33 -18.47
CA ARG A 314 49.88 -7.23 -18.65
C ARG A 314 49.44 -7.86 -17.32
N GLU A 315 50.38 -8.28 -16.49
CA GLU A 315 50.10 -8.80 -15.15
C GLU A 315 49.48 -7.73 -14.24
N ALA A 316 50.03 -6.51 -14.23
CA ALA A 316 49.47 -5.39 -13.48
C ALA A 316 48.03 -5.10 -13.88
N ALA A 317 47.74 -4.99 -15.19
CA ALA A 317 46.39 -4.76 -15.69
C ALA A 317 45.43 -5.91 -15.31
N ALA A 318 45.89 -7.16 -15.32
CA ALA A 318 45.08 -8.31 -14.89
C ALA A 318 44.76 -8.25 -13.38
N GLN A 319 45.72 -7.85 -12.54
CA GLN A 319 45.48 -7.65 -11.11
C GLN A 319 44.54 -6.47 -10.85
N GLU A 320 44.70 -5.35 -11.57
CA GLU A 320 43.78 -4.21 -11.49
C GLU A 320 42.35 -4.60 -11.87
N ALA A 321 42.18 -5.37 -12.95
CA ALA A 321 40.86 -5.89 -13.35
C ALA A 321 40.26 -6.79 -12.26
N LYS A 322 41.07 -7.64 -11.62
CA LYS A 322 40.63 -8.49 -10.50
C LYS A 322 40.24 -7.67 -9.28
N LEU A 323 40.98 -6.62 -8.94
CA LEU A 323 40.65 -5.69 -7.86
C LEU A 323 39.37 -4.91 -8.16
N ALA A 324 39.16 -4.46 -9.39
CA ALA A 324 37.93 -3.82 -9.83
C ALA A 324 36.72 -4.76 -9.71
N ALA A 325 36.89 -6.04 -10.09
CA ALA A 325 35.84 -7.06 -9.93
C ALA A 325 35.52 -7.35 -8.46
N LEU A 326 36.52 -7.38 -7.58
CA LEU A 326 36.32 -7.61 -6.15
C LEU A 326 35.72 -6.40 -5.42
N SER A 327 36.09 -5.18 -5.82
CA SER A 327 35.56 -3.94 -5.24
C SER A 327 34.13 -3.64 -5.69
N SER A 328 33.77 -3.98 -6.93
CA SER A 328 32.38 -3.88 -7.42
C SER A 328 31.46 -4.94 -6.82
N ARG A 329 32.02 -6.06 -6.35
CA ARG A 329 31.28 -7.07 -5.59
C ARG A 329 31.00 -6.51 -4.19
N ARG A 330 29.80 -5.95 -4.00
CA ARG A 330 29.28 -5.57 -2.69
C ARG A 330 29.12 -6.84 -1.84
N PHE A 331 30.11 -7.13 -1.02
CA PHE A 331 29.93 -8.07 0.07
C PHE A 331 29.12 -7.35 1.13
N ASP A 332 27.94 -7.89 1.45
CA ASP A 332 27.20 -7.43 2.61
C ASP A 332 27.91 -7.99 3.85
N ILE A 333 28.90 -7.24 4.32
CA ILE A 333 29.74 -7.60 5.47
C ILE A 333 28.85 -7.92 6.68
N THR A 334 27.71 -7.23 6.82
CA THR A 334 26.77 -7.48 7.93
C THR A 334 26.13 -8.86 7.83
N LYS A 335 25.74 -9.28 6.62
CA LYS A 335 25.18 -10.61 6.38
C LYS A 335 26.22 -11.71 6.56
N LEU A 336 27.44 -11.51 6.05
CA LEU A 336 28.54 -12.46 6.25
C LEU A 336 28.94 -12.59 7.72
N GLN A 337 28.91 -11.48 8.48
CA GLN A 337 29.16 -11.49 9.93
C GLN A 337 28.08 -12.30 10.66
N ALA A 338 26.81 -12.07 10.31
CA ALA A 338 25.67 -12.79 10.88
C ALA A 338 25.74 -14.30 10.58
N ASP A 339 26.06 -14.67 9.34
CA ASP A 339 26.22 -16.08 8.95
C ASP A 339 27.39 -16.74 9.72
N LEU A 340 28.51 -16.02 9.90
CA LEU A 340 29.67 -16.50 10.64
C LEU A 340 29.35 -16.69 12.13
N ASP A 341 28.66 -15.73 12.74
CA ASP A 341 28.22 -15.81 14.14
C ASP A 341 27.23 -16.96 14.32
N SER A 342 26.31 -17.18 13.36
CA SER A 342 25.42 -18.34 13.36
C SER A 342 26.20 -19.66 13.36
N ILE A 343 27.21 -19.80 12.50
CA ILE A 343 28.06 -21.01 12.44
C ILE A 343 28.83 -21.20 13.75
N ARG A 344 29.34 -20.12 14.36
CA ARG A 344 30.04 -20.19 15.65
C ARG A 344 29.12 -20.67 16.76
N THR A 345 27.92 -20.10 16.86
CA THR A 345 26.95 -20.52 17.86
C THR A 345 26.52 -21.98 17.67
N GLU A 346 26.34 -22.42 16.43
CA GLU A 346 26.06 -23.83 16.12
C GLU A 346 27.21 -24.75 16.54
N ASN A 347 28.47 -24.37 16.24
CA ASN A 347 29.64 -25.14 16.64
C ASN A 347 29.81 -25.21 18.16
N GLU A 348 29.58 -24.12 18.88
CA GLU A 348 29.60 -24.12 20.35
C GLU A 348 28.53 -25.06 20.94
N LEU A 349 27.33 -25.06 20.35
CA LEU A 349 26.26 -25.98 20.75
C LEU A 349 26.62 -27.44 20.45
N LEU A 350 27.29 -27.71 19.33
CA LEU A 350 27.77 -29.04 18.97
C LEU A 350 28.89 -29.50 19.91
N GLU A 351 29.85 -28.64 20.25
CA GLU A 351 30.91 -28.94 21.21
C GLU A 351 30.35 -29.24 22.61
N GLN A 352 29.37 -28.48 23.07
CA GLN A 352 28.69 -28.74 24.34
C GLN A 352 27.91 -30.06 24.32
N LYS A 353 27.29 -30.43 23.19
CA LYS A 353 26.65 -31.74 23.03
C LYS A 353 27.67 -32.88 23.05
N CYS A 354 28.82 -32.71 22.40
CA CYS A 354 29.94 -33.66 22.44
C CYS A 354 30.52 -33.83 23.86
N HIS A 355 30.65 -32.73 24.63
CA HIS A 355 31.10 -32.77 26.02
C HIS A 355 30.09 -33.42 26.96
N LYS A 356 28.78 -33.26 26.72
CA LYS A 356 27.73 -33.93 27.48
C LYS A 356 27.58 -35.43 27.14
N SER A 357 28.06 -35.87 25.97
CA SER A 357 28.02 -37.27 25.56
C SER A 357 29.25 -38.10 25.98
N LEU A 358 30.24 -37.49 26.64
CA LEU A 358 31.36 -38.21 27.26
C LEU A 358 31.02 -38.47 28.74
N PRO A 359 30.55 -39.68 29.11
CA PRO A 359 30.51 -40.03 30.52
C PRO A 359 31.94 -40.04 31.05
N LEU A 360 32.18 -39.24 32.10
CA LEU A 360 33.34 -39.38 32.97
C LEU A 360 33.45 -40.85 33.38
N SER A 361 34.45 -41.55 32.84
CA SER A 361 34.91 -42.86 33.31
C SER A 361 36.29 -42.72 33.91
#